data_AF-A0A953S362-F1
#
_entry.id   AF-A0A953S362-F1
#
_cell.length_a   1.000
_cell.length_b   1.000
_cell.length_c   1.000
_cell.angle_alpha   90.00
_cell.angle_beta   90.00
_cell.angle_gamma   90.00
#
_symmetry.space_group_name_H-M   'P 1'
#
loop_
_entity.id
_entity.type
_entity.pdbx_description
1 polymer ?
#
loop_
_entity_poly.entity_id
_entity_poly.type
_entity_poly.pdbx_seq_one_letter_code
_entity_poly.pdbx_strand_id
1 'polypeptide(L)'
;MRNSAELQAFVKAAKAQGATDEFLLALLRDKGWPAKDVYEVFAQLYAEQTGIVLPAPPGRIEAAREAFFHLLAFVTLATWIFSIGSIWFELIEGWVPDPTIDRFDGFVIGLISRQLASIIVAFPAFLWATRSILRDQIENPDKADSAVRRWVSNISLLLTALVFLGDLIAFVTSVLQGELTARFAFKCLVVVVLTGAVFLYYSRGLGKSRTLPPVMWHRVFAGCAGLVMVLTLGFGFWSTGSPSNARVLNEDSRRVRDLYDLTVQIENKRYSGGLQGPPASLADVALTARDPFSGQPYEYRRLDGDRYQVCAEFKAASPTASGPPALFWAHPAGRKCFDIGFARSAPPPPNYFR
;
A
#
# COMPACT_ATOMS: atom_id res chain seq x y z
N MET A 1 30.63 24.74 27.50
CA MET A 1 29.86 25.54 28.48
C MET A 1 30.73 26.52 29.27
N ARG A 2 31.91 26.13 29.77
CA ARG A 2 32.80 27.01 30.57
C ARG A 2 33.21 28.33 29.86
N ASN A 3 33.46 28.29 28.55
CA ASN A 3 33.85 29.46 27.74
C ASN A 3 32.76 30.52 27.52
N SER A 4 31.46 30.16 27.55
CA SER A 4 30.38 31.10 27.24
C SER A 4 30.11 32.08 28.38
N ALA A 5 30.22 31.63 29.63
CA ALA A 5 30.08 32.49 30.81
C ALA A 5 31.24 33.49 30.94
N GLU A 6 32.46 33.06 30.62
CA GLU A 6 33.64 33.93 30.61
C GLU A 6 33.54 35.01 29.50
N LEU A 7 33.04 34.62 28.32
CA LEU A 7 32.76 35.55 27.23
C LEU A 7 31.72 36.61 27.62
N GLN A 8 30.64 36.20 28.29
CA GLN A 8 29.61 37.11 28.80
C GLN A 8 30.18 38.09 29.83
N ALA A 9 30.96 37.59 30.80
CA ALA A 9 31.58 38.42 31.82
C ALA A 9 32.53 39.46 31.21
N PHE A 10 33.32 39.05 30.21
CA PHE A 10 34.22 39.95 29.48
C PHE A 10 33.46 41.04 28.70
N VAL A 11 32.44 40.66 27.92
CA VAL A 11 31.64 41.63 27.14
C VAL A 11 30.93 42.62 28.06
N LYS A 12 30.40 42.16 29.20
CA LYS A 12 29.74 43.01 30.20
C LYS A 12 30.72 44.00 30.84
N ALA A 13 31.92 43.53 31.21
CA ALA A 13 32.97 44.38 31.77
C ALA A 13 33.50 45.41 30.76
N ALA A 14 33.71 45.00 29.50
CA ALA A 14 34.19 45.88 28.45
C ALA A 14 33.15 46.95 28.07
N LYS A 15 31.86 46.59 28.02
CA LYS A 15 30.76 47.56 27.84
C LYS A 15 30.69 48.56 29.00
N ALA A 16 30.90 48.12 30.24
CA ALA A 16 30.93 49.02 31.40
C ALA A 16 32.08 50.05 31.33
N GLN A 17 33.15 49.76 30.57
CA GLN A 17 34.26 50.69 30.31
C GLN A 17 34.08 51.53 29.03
N GLY A 18 32.93 51.45 28.36
CA GLY A 18 32.60 52.27 27.18
C GLY A 18 33.05 51.69 25.84
N ALA A 19 33.37 50.40 25.75
CA ALA A 19 33.67 49.75 24.46
C ALA A 19 32.44 49.73 23.54
N THR A 20 32.64 50.02 22.25
CA THR A 20 31.58 49.98 21.24
C THR A 20 31.28 48.54 20.80
N ASP A 21 30.02 48.29 20.40
CA ASP A 21 29.56 46.98 19.92
C ASP A 21 30.36 46.51 18.69
N GLU A 22 30.66 47.43 17.77
CA GLU A 22 31.48 47.14 16.58
C GLU A 22 32.91 46.72 16.94
N PHE A 23 33.52 47.38 17.93
CA PHE A 23 34.86 47.03 18.41
C PHE A 23 34.88 45.64 19.05
N LEU A 24 33.89 45.34 19.90
CA LEU A 24 33.79 44.04 20.56
C LEU A 24 33.52 42.91 19.56
N LEU A 25 32.66 43.15 18.56
CA LEU A 25 32.42 42.20 17.47
C LEU A 25 33.70 41.95 16.65
N ALA A 26 34.45 43.00 16.30
CA ALA A 26 35.69 42.88 15.55
C ALA A 26 36.78 42.15 16.34
N LEU A 27 36.96 42.51 17.62
CA LEU A 27 37.96 41.92 18.51
C LEU A 27 37.71 40.42 18.76
N LEU A 28 36.46 40.05 19.06
CA LEU A 28 36.13 38.66 19.36
C LEU A 28 36.25 37.78 18.10
N ARG A 29 35.90 38.32 16.92
CA ARG A 29 36.08 37.63 15.65
C ARG A 29 37.56 37.49 15.26
N ASP A 30 38.38 38.51 15.49
CA ASP A 30 39.85 38.45 15.29
C ASP A 30 40.48 37.36 16.17
N LYS A 31 39.99 37.21 17.41
CA LYS A 31 40.44 36.15 18.33
C LYS A 31 39.83 34.77 18.07
N GLY A 32 39.12 34.59 16.95
CA GLY A 32 38.65 33.29 16.50
C GLY A 32 37.35 32.81 17.17
N TRP A 33 36.61 33.67 17.87
CA TRP A 33 35.31 33.29 18.39
C TRP A 33 34.29 33.08 17.25
N PRO A 34 33.47 32.02 17.30
CA PRO A 34 32.39 31.83 16.34
C PRO A 34 31.43 33.00 16.37
N ALA A 35 31.08 33.55 15.20
CA ALA A 35 30.16 34.68 15.11
C ALA A 35 28.83 34.41 15.82
N LYS A 36 28.35 33.15 15.76
CA LYS A 36 27.13 32.70 16.44
C LYS A 36 27.19 32.93 17.96
N ASP A 37 28.28 32.52 18.60
CA ASP A 37 28.44 32.60 20.05
C ASP A 37 28.52 34.06 20.52
N VAL A 38 29.18 34.92 19.74
CA VAL A 38 29.26 36.35 20.01
C VAL A 38 27.88 36.99 19.94
N TYR A 39 27.12 36.76 18.85
CA TYR A 39 25.76 37.31 18.72
C TYR A 39 24.79 36.78 19.78
N GLU A 40 24.95 35.54 20.23
CA GLU A 40 24.13 34.94 21.29
C GLU A 40 24.37 35.63 22.65
N VAL A 41 25.62 36.00 22.95
CA VAL A 41 25.98 36.81 24.13
C VAL A 41 25.39 38.21 24.06
N PHE A 42 25.46 38.88 22.91
CA PHE A 42 24.81 40.17 22.71
C PHE A 42 23.28 40.08 22.85
N ALA A 43 22.66 39.04 22.30
CA ALA A 43 21.22 38.82 22.41
C ALA A 43 20.78 38.67 23.88
N GLN A 44 21.56 37.96 24.71
CA GLN A 44 21.28 37.82 26.14
C GLN A 44 21.50 39.13 26.91
N LEU A 45 22.58 39.88 26.63
CA LEU A 45 22.84 41.19 27.24
C LEU A 45 21.73 42.20 26.93
N TYR A 46 21.25 42.24 25.68
CA TYR A 46 20.15 43.12 25.31
C TYR A 46 18.81 42.65 25.88
N ALA A 47 18.60 41.33 26.05
CA ALA A 47 17.44 40.81 26.75
C ALA A 47 17.42 41.22 28.24
N GLU A 48 18.56 41.20 28.92
CA GLU A 48 18.70 41.69 30.30
C GLU A 48 18.42 43.20 30.42
N GLN A 49 18.88 44.00 29.44
CA GLN A 49 18.76 45.47 29.49
C GLN A 49 17.38 45.99 29.07
N THR A 50 16.77 45.38 28.06
CA THR A 50 15.48 45.83 27.50
C THR A 50 14.28 45.13 28.16
N GLY A 51 14.52 44.04 28.89
CA GLY A 51 13.47 43.17 29.42
C GLY A 51 12.76 42.33 28.34
N ILE A 52 13.19 42.44 27.07
CA ILE A 52 12.58 41.76 25.92
C ILE A 52 13.56 40.70 25.43
N VAL A 53 13.18 39.43 25.55
CA VAL A 53 13.97 38.31 25.01
C VAL A 53 13.92 38.37 23.48
N LEU A 54 15.08 38.27 22.82
CA LEU A 54 15.14 38.22 21.36
C LEU A 54 14.32 37.00 20.89
N PRO A 55 13.27 37.19 20.06
CA PRO A 55 12.43 36.08 19.61
C PRO A 55 13.30 35.09 18.84
N ALA A 56 13.41 33.87 19.37
CA ALA A 56 14.16 32.82 18.71
C ALA A 56 13.39 32.37 17.45
N PRO A 57 14.06 32.22 16.30
CA PRO A 57 13.42 31.55 15.16
C PRO A 57 13.00 30.14 15.56
N PRO A 58 11.92 29.58 14.97
CA PRO A 58 11.44 28.25 15.32
C PRO A 58 12.59 27.24 15.28
N GLY A 59 12.75 26.48 16.37
CA GLY A 59 13.89 25.58 16.54
C GLY A 59 13.97 24.54 15.43
N ARG A 60 15.19 24.11 15.06
CA ARG A 60 15.44 23.08 14.03
C ARG A 60 14.65 21.79 14.24
N ILE A 61 14.36 21.44 15.50
CA ILE A 61 13.56 20.27 15.89
C ILE A 61 12.08 20.45 15.50
N GLU A 62 11.53 21.65 15.66
CA GLU A 62 10.13 21.93 15.29
C GLU A 62 9.94 21.86 13.77
N ALA A 63 10.89 22.41 13.01
CA ALA A 63 10.87 22.32 11.55
C ALA A 63 10.97 20.86 11.05
N ALA A 64 11.80 20.03 11.69
CA ALA A 64 11.92 18.61 11.36
C ALA A 64 10.64 17.82 11.69
N ARG A 65 10.03 18.09 12.85
CA ARG A 65 8.74 17.48 13.27
C ARG A 65 7.62 17.85 12.30
N GLU A 66 7.56 19.13 11.91
CA GLU A 66 6.59 19.63 10.95
C GLU A 66 6.75 18.96 9.58
N ALA A 67 7.99 18.88 9.08
CA ALA A 67 8.29 18.19 7.82
C ALA A 67 7.91 16.70 7.88
N PHE A 68 8.19 16.02 8.98
CA PHE A 68 7.82 14.62 9.18
C PHE A 68 6.32 14.39 9.02
N PHE A 69 5.48 15.19 9.71
CA PHE A 69 4.03 15.02 9.61
C PHE A 69 3.49 15.31 8.20
N HIS A 70 4.04 16.31 7.50
CA HIS A 70 3.65 16.60 6.12
C HIS A 70 4.07 15.49 5.15
N LEU A 71 5.28 14.94 5.31
CA LEU A 71 5.75 13.80 4.52
C LEU A 71 4.91 12.55 4.82
N LEU A 72 4.59 12.29 6.09
CA LEU A 72 3.74 11.19 6.49
C LEU A 72 2.33 11.32 5.88
N ALA A 73 1.73 12.50 5.95
CA ALA A 73 0.43 12.77 5.32
C ALA A 73 0.50 12.57 3.80
N PHE A 74 1.57 13.00 3.14
CA PHE A 74 1.77 12.82 1.71
C PHE A 74 1.92 11.33 1.32
N VAL A 75 2.79 10.59 2.00
CA VAL A 75 3.04 9.16 1.72
C VAL A 75 1.79 8.33 1.98
N THR A 76 1.11 8.57 3.11
CA THR A 76 -0.14 7.87 3.42
C THR A 76 -1.20 8.19 2.38
N LEU A 77 -1.36 9.46 1.99
CA LEU A 77 -2.27 9.89 0.92
C LEU A 77 -2.01 9.14 -0.39
N ALA A 78 -0.76 9.18 -0.87
CA ALA A 78 -0.37 8.49 -2.10
C ALA A 78 -0.67 6.98 -2.02
N THR A 79 -0.39 6.37 -0.88
CA THR A 79 -0.60 4.93 -0.66
C THR A 79 -2.08 4.55 -0.78
N TRP A 80 -3.00 5.20 -0.05
CA TRP A 80 -4.41 4.78 -0.09
C TRP A 80 -5.07 5.13 -1.43
N ILE A 81 -4.66 6.22 -2.09
CA ILE A 81 -5.18 6.57 -3.43
C ILE A 81 -4.73 5.56 -4.48
N PHE A 82 -3.45 5.19 -4.48
CA PHE A 82 -2.91 4.18 -5.39
C PHE A 82 -3.64 2.85 -5.22
N SER A 83 -3.91 2.47 -3.98
CA SER A 83 -4.64 1.24 -3.66
C SER A 83 -6.10 1.29 -4.07
N ILE A 84 -6.78 2.44 -3.94
CA ILE A 84 -8.13 2.62 -4.49
C ILE A 84 -8.11 2.43 -6.01
N GLY A 85 -7.23 3.14 -6.71
CA GLY A 85 -7.13 3.04 -8.16
C GLY A 85 -6.89 1.59 -8.61
N SER A 86 -5.99 0.89 -7.91
CA SER A 86 -5.71 -0.53 -8.18
C SER A 86 -6.94 -1.43 -8.00
N ILE A 87 -7.69 -1.27 -6.90
CA ILE A 87 -8.90 -2.07 -6.65
C ILE A 87 -9.96 -1.80 -7.72
N TRP A 88 -10.21 -0.53 -8.04
CA TRP A 88 -11.19 -0.18 -9.06
C TRP A 88 -10.80 -0.70 -10.44
N PHE A 89 -9.50 -0.73 -10.78
CA PHE A 89 -9.03 -1.32 -12.03
C PHE A 89 -9.35 -2.81 -12.10
N GLU A 90 -9.11 -3.55 -11.02
CA GLU A 90 -9.45 -4.98 -10.95
C GLU A 90 -10.96 -5.23 -11.02
N LEU A 91 -11.77 -4.39 -10.36
CA LEU A 91 -13.23 -4.46 -10.41
C LEU A 91 -13.76 -4.18 -11.83
N ILE A 92 -13.21 -3.18 -12.52
CA ILE A 92 -13.58 -2.84 -13.90
C ILE A 92 -13.29 -4.00 -14.84
N GLU A 93 -12.11 -4.61 -14.72
CA GLU A 93 -11.77 -5.81 -15.49
C GLU A 93 -12.72 -6.97 -15.19
N GLY A 94 -13.26 -7.05 -13.96
CA GLY A 94 -14.22 -8.09 -13.56
C GLY A 94 -15.61 -7.87 -14.17
N TRP A 95 -16.05 -6.62 -14.28
CA TRP A 95 -17.36 -6.27 -14.86
C TRP A 95 -17.36 -6.23 -16.38
N VAL A 96 -16.21 -6.01 -17.01
CA VAL A 96 -16.03 -5.99 -18.46
C VAL A 96 -14.93 -6.99 -18.85
N PRO A 97 -15.21 -8.30 -18.88
CA PRO A 97 -14.21 -9.33 -19.17
C PRO A 97 -13.70 -9.23 -20.62
N ASP A 98 -12.39 -9.39 -20.80
CA ASP A 98 -11.79 -9.59 -22.12
C ASP A 98 -11.70 -11.08 -22.44
N PRO A 99 -12.39 -11.57 -23.49
CA PRO A 99 -12.34 -12.99 -23.86
C PRO A 99 -10.96 -13.46 -24.34
N THR A 100 -10.01 -12.55 -24.60
CA THR A 100 -8.66 -12.88 -25.05
C THR A 100 -7.65 -13.05 -23.92
N ILE A 101 -8.01 -12.70 -22.67
CA ILE A 101 -7.12 -12.76 -21.52
C ILE A 101 -7.62 -13.82 -20.54
N ASP A 102 -6.83 -14.89 -20.40
CA ASP A 102 -7.04 -15.88 -19.32
C ASP A 102 -6.70 -15.25 -17.97
N ARG A 103 -7.72 -15.06 -17.14
CA ARG A 103 -7.56 -14.41 -15.84
C ARG A 103 -7.30 -15.44 -14.75
N PHE A 104 -6.14 -15.35 -14.11
CA PHE A 104 -5.80 -16.18 -12.97
C PHE A 104 -6.38 -15.60 -11.67
N ASP A 105 -7.54 -16.11 -11.26
CA ASP A 105 -8.28 -15.66 -10.07
C ASP A 105 -7.44 -15.61 -8.79
N GLY A 106 -6.52 -16.57 -8.59
CA GLY A 106 -5.67 -16.62 -7.39
C GLY A 106 -4.70 -15.43 -7.26
N PHE A 107 -4.13 -14.96 -8.39
CA PHE A 107 -3.23 -13.80 -8.42
C PHE A 107 -4.01 -12.49 -8.15
N VAL A 108 -5.18 -12.36 -8.77
CA VAL A 108 -6.07 -11.20 -8.62
C VAL A 108 -6.55 -11.06 -7.17
N ILE A 109 -6.96 -12.16 -6.52
CA ILE A 109 -7.35 -12.15 -5.10
C ILE A 109 -6.21 -11.68 -4.19
N GLY A 110 -4.98 -12.13 -4.46
CA GLY A 110 -3.78 -11.71 -3.70
C GLY A 110 -3.48 -10.22 -3.87
N LEU A 111 -3.59 -9.70 -5.10
CA LEU A 111 -3.44 -8.27 -5.38
C LEU A 111 -4.49 -7.43 -4.66
N ILE A 112 -5.77 -7.78 -4.78
CA ILE A 112 -6.85 -7.03 -4.12
C ILE A 112 -6.69 -7.09 -2.60
N SER A 113 -6.35 -8.25 -2.03
CA SER A 113 -6.12 -8.41 -0.58
C SER A 113 -5.01 -7.50 -0.07
N ARG A 114 -3.90 -7.37 -0.81
CA ARG A 114 -2.80 -6.47 -0.48
C ARG A 114 -3.22 -5.00 -0.52
N GLN A 115 -4.04 -4.62 -1.50
CA GLN A 115 -4.53 -3.25 -1.62
C GLN A 115 -5.62 -2.91 -0.59
N LEU A 116 -6.43 -3.89 -0.17
CA LEU A 116 -7.35 -3.72 0.95
C LEU A 116 -6.57 -3.48 2.25
N ALA A 117 -5.53 -4.28 2.51
CA ALA A 117 -4.68 -4.12 3.69
C ALA A 117 -3.98 -2.75 3.74
N SER A 118 -3.45 -2.27 2.62
CA SER A 118 -2.81 -0.95 2.58
C SER A 118 -3.79 0.18 2.85
N ILE A 119 -5.02 0.15 2.33
CA ILE A 119 -6.04 1.19 2.59
C ILE A 119 -6.44 1.20 4.06
N ILE A 120 -6.68 0.01 4.64
CA ILE A 120 -7.07 -0.16 6.04
C ILE A 120 -6.04 0.48 7.00
N VAL A 121 -4.76 0.44 6.65
CA VAL A 121 -3.68 1.04 7.46
C VAL A 121 -3.41 2.49 7.09
N ALA A 122 -3.29 2.79 5.80
CA ALA A 122 -2.85 4.11 5.32
C ALA A 122 -3.91 5.19 5.56
N PHE A 123 -5.20 4.88 5.48
CA PHE A 123 -6.23 5.90 5.66
C PHE A 123 -6.37 6.41 7.10
N PRO A 124 -6.47 5.55 8.13
CA PRO A 124 -6.45 6.03 9.51
C PRO A 124 -5.18 6.81 9.83
N ALA A 125 -4.02 6.37 9.30
CA ALA A 125 -2.76 7.08 9.45
C ALA A 125 -2.80 8.48 8.80
N PHE A 126 -3.40 8.61 7.61
CA PHE A 126 -3.61 9.88 6.92
C PHE A 126 -4.51 10.83 7.72
N LEU A 127 -5.64 10.33 8.24
CA LEU A 127 -6.55 11.14 9.07
C LEU A 127 -5.86 11.62 10.33
N TRP A 128 -5.08 10.75 10.98
CA TRP A 128 -4.30 11.08 12.16
C TRP A 128 -3.25 12.16 11.87
N ALA A 129 -2.45 11.98 10.81
CA ALA A 129 -1.43 12.96 10.40
C ALA A 129 -2.06 14.32 10.08
N THR A 130 -3.15 14.33 9.30
CA THR A 130 -3.87 15.56 8.92
C THR A 130 -4.47 16.26 10.15
N ARG A 131 -5.04 15.50 11.09
CA ARG A 131 -5.58 16.05 12.33
C ARG A 131 -4.48 16.67 13.20
N SER A 132 -3.32 16.04 13.30
CA SER A 132 -2.16 16.58 14.03
C SER A 132 -1.67 17.88 13.40
N ILE A 133 -1.57 17.96 12.07
CA ILE A 133 -1.18 19.18 11.35
C ILE A 133 -2.20 20.30 11.59
N LEU A 134 -3.50 20.00 11.47
CA LEU A 134 -4.57 20.98 11.69
C LEU A 134 -4.58 21.52 13.14
N ARG A 135 -4.32 20.65 14.12
CA ARG A 135 -4.25 21.06 15.53
C ARG A 135 -3.05 21.99 15.79
N ASP A 136 -1.87 21.64 15.30
CA ASP A 136 -0.66 22.46 15.44
C ASP A 136 -0.83 23.85 14.77
N GLN A 137 -1.60 23.95 13.68
CA GLN A 137 -1.90 25.22 12.99
C GLN A 137 -2.91 26.10 13.71
N ILE A 138 -3.89 25.51 14.41
CA ILE A 138 -4.82 26.27 15.26
C ILE A 138 -4.09 26.86 16.47
N GLU A 139 -3.16 26.09 17.04
CA GLU A 139 -2.37 26.50 18.21
C GLU A 139 -1.26 27.52 17.84
N ASN A 140 -0.71 27.46 16.62
CA ASN A 140 0.33 28.38 16.15
C ASN A 140 0.03 28.91 14.73
N PRO A 141 -0.68 30.05 14.59
CA PRO A 141 -1.06 30.59 13.29
C PRO A 141 0.13 30.98 12.39
N ASP A 142 1.30 31.27 12.99
CA ASP A 142 2.54 31.58 12.25
C ASP A 142 3.10 30.37 11.47
N LYS A 143 2.72 29.14 11.86
CA LYS A 143 3.09 27.91 11.13
C LYS A 143 2.22 27.65 9.91
N ALA A 144 1.12 28.40 9.72
CA ALA A 144 0.23 28.25 8.57
C ALA A 144 0.91 28.62 7.23
N ASP A 145 1.96 29.46 7.28
CA ASP A 145 2.70 29.96 6.12
C ASP A 145 4.12 29.36 5.95
N SER A 146 4.33 28.17 6.53
CA SER A 146 5.61 27.47 6.50
C SER A 146 6.08 27.11 5.07
N ALA A 147 7.37 27.33 4.80
CA ALA A 147 8.03 26.95 3.56
C ALA A 147 7.94 25.44 3.28
N VAL A 148 7.88 24.62 4.33
CA VAL A 148 7.75 23.16 4.25
C VAL A 148 6.42 22.76 3.62
N ARG A 149 5.31 23.40 4.05
CA ARG A 149 3.97 23.16 3.48
C ARG A 149 3.91 23.54 2.00
N ARG A 150 4.49 24.68 1.63
CA ARG A 150 4.53 25.14 0.23
C ARG A 150 5.33 24.16 -0.64
N TRP A 151 6.47 23.68 -0.16
CA TRP A 151 7.30 22.72 -0.90
C TRP A 151 6.61 21.36 -1.09
N VAL A 152 6.06 20.77 -0.02
CA VAL A 152 5.36 19.47 -0.09
C VAL A 152 4.10 19.55 -0.96
N SER A 153 3.32 20.62 -0.84
CA SER A 153 2.11 20.82 -1.65
C SER A 153 2.46 20.99 -3.14
N ASN A 154 3.51 21.74 -3.46
CA ASN A 154 3.97 21.91 -4.83
C ASN A 154 4.50 20.61 -5.44
N ILE A 155 5.25 19.79 -4.69
CA ILE A 155 5.67 18.46 -5.14
C ILE A 155 4.45 17.56 -5.41
N SER A 156 3.46 17.57 -4.51
CA SER A 156 2.22 16.81 -4.71
C SER A 156 1.49 17.22 -5.98
N LEU A 157 1.41 18.52 -6.26
CA LEU A 157 0.77 19.05 -7.47
C LEU A 157 1.53 18.67 -8.73
N LEU A 158 2.87 18.75 -8.71
CA LEU A 158 3.71 18.30 -9.82
C LEU A 158 3.48 16.82 -10.11
N LEU A 159 3.52 15.97 -9.09
CA LEU A 159 3.28 14.53 -9.24
C LEU A 159 1.87 14.25 -9.77
N THR A 160 0.86 14.96 -9.26
CA THR A 160 -0.52 14.83 -9.75
C THR A 160 -0.63 15.20 -11.22
N ALA A 161 0.03 16.29 -11.65
CA ALA A 161 0.07 16.70 -13.05
C ALA A 161 0.79 15.67 -13.95
N LEU A 162 1.90 15.07 -13.46
CA LEU A 162 2.60 14.02 -14.20
C LEU A 162 1.75 12.76 -14.39
N VAL A 163 1.03 12.33 -13.35
CA VAL A 163 0.11 11.19 -13.43
C VAL A 163 -1.02 11.48 -14.43
N PHE A 164 -1.59 12.69 -14.39
CA PHE A 164 -2.64 13.11 -15.32
C PHE A 164 -2.14 13.14 -16.77
N LEU A 165 -0.93 13.62 -17.01
CA LEU A 165 -0.31 13.58 -18.34
C LEU A 165 -0.09 12.14 -18.83
N GLY A 166 0.40 11.25 -17.96
CA GLY A 166 0.57 9.84 -18.29
C GLY A 166 -0.75 9.15 -18.68
N ASP A 167 -1.82 9.42 -17.93
CA ASP A 167 -3.16 8.89 -18.22
C ASP A 167 -3.72 9.44 -19.54
N LEU A 168 -3.51 10.74 -19.81
CA LEU A 168 -3.91 11.35 -21.08
C LEU A 168 -3.15 10.75 -22.27
N ILE A 169 -1.85 10.50 -22.11
CA ILE A 169 -1.04 9.83 -23.14
C ILE A 169 -1.57 8.42 -23.39
N ALA A 170 -1.78 7.63 -22.33
CA ALA A 170 -2.35 6.29 -22.44
C ALA A 170 -3.71 6.35 -23.17
N PHE A 171 -4.53 7.33 -22.85
CA PHE A 171 -5.83 7.52 -23.48
C PHE A 171 -5.73 7.79 -24.98
N VAL A 172 -4.89 8.74 -25.36
CA VAL A 172 -4.65 9.04 -26.77
C VAL A 172 -4.08 7.83 -27.49
N THR A 173 -3.15 7.07 -26.89
CA THR A 173 -2.59 5.87 -27.53
C THR A 173 -3.66 4.82 -27.80
N SER A 174 -4.57 4.57 -26.87
CA SER A 174 -5.67 3.60 -27.08
C SER A 174 -6.67 4.06 -28.13
N VAL A 175 -6.97 5.37 -28.20
CA VAL A 175 -7.79 5.94 -29.30
C VAL A 175 -7.10 5.73 -30.65
N LEU A 176 -5.80 6.03 -30.74
CA LEU A 176 -5.03 5.93 -31.99
C LEU A 176 -4.88 4.47 -32.48
N GLN A 177 -4.83 3.51 -31.55
CA GLN A 177 -4.79 2.08 -31.87
C GLN A 177 -6.17 1.55 -32.30
N GLY A 178 -7.25 2.32 -32.14
CA GLY A 178 -8.62 1.87 -32.38
C GLY A 178 -9.14 0.90 -31.31
N GLU A 179 -8.40 0.73 -30.22
CA GLU A 179 -8.69 -0.19 -29.11
C GLU A 179 -9.42 0.51 -27.97
N LEU A 180 -10.27 1.49 -28.27
CA LEU A 180 -11.05 2.19 -27.25
C LEU A 180 -12.08 1.26 -26.63
N THR A 181 -11.64 0.48 -25.64
CA THR A 181 -12.46 -0.48 -24.92
C THR A 181 -13.17 0.20 -23.75
N ALA A 182 -14.39 -0.24 -23.43
CA ALA A 182 -15.15 0.32 -22.30
C ALA A 182 -14.35 0.24 -20.98
N ARG A 183 -13.60 -0.86 -20.76
CA ARG A 183 -12.68 -1.02 -19.61
C ARG A 183 -11.66 0.11 -19.51
N PHE A 184 -11.08 0.50 -20.64
CA PHE A 184 -10.02 1.48 -20.69
C PHE A 184 -10.58 2.88 -20.37
N ALA A 185 -11.75 3.20 -20.92
CA ALA A 185 -12.47 4.44 -20.61
C ALA A 185 -12.82 4.55 -19.11
N PHE A 186 -13.29 3.48 -18.48
CA PHE A 186 -13.58 3.48 -17.04
C PHE A 186 -12.31 3.63 -16.19
N LYS A 187 -11.19 3.02 -16.58
CA LYS A 187 -9.90 3.16 -15.87
C LYS A 187 -9.39 4.60 -15.92
N CYS A 188 -9.39 5.23 -17.09
CA CYS A 188 -9.02 6.65 -17.22
C CYS A 188 -9.97 7.54 -16.40
N LEU A 189 -11.28 7.28 -16.41
CA LEU A 189 -12.25 8.03 -15.59
C LEU A 189 -11.89 7.96 -14.09
N VAL A 190 -11.52 6.78 -13.59
CA VAL A 190 -11.09 6.60 -12.19
C VAL A 190 -9.85 7.45 -11.91
N VAL A 191 -8.83 7.42 -12.79
CA VAL A 191 -7.61 8.21 -12.61
C VAL A 191 -7.91 9.71 -12.61
N VAL A 192 -8.70 10.20 -13.57
CA VAL A 192 -9.13 11.61 -13.65
C VAL A 192 -9.87 12.04 -12.40
N VAL A 193 -10.79 11.24 -11.89
CA VAL A 193 -11.55 11.56 -10.66
C VAL A 193 -10.62 11.61 -9.44
N LEU A 194 -9.74 10.62 -9.27
CA LEU A 194 -8.82 10.57 -8.12
C LEU A 194 -7.79 11.70 -8.16
N THR A 195 -7.12 11.90 -9.29
CA THR A 195 -6.12 12.97 -9.45
C THR A 195 -6.78 14.35 -9.38
N GLY A 196 -7.95 14.53 -9.99
CA GLY A 196 -8.74 15.75 -9.90
C GLY A 196 -9.14 16.09 -8.47
N ALA A 197 -9.56 15.10 -7.66
CA ALA A 197 -9.89 15.31 -6.25
C ALA A 197 -8.67 15.75 -5.44
N VAL A 198 -7.51 15.12 -5.64
CA VAL A 198 -6.24 15.52 -4.98
C VAL A 198 -5.82 16.92 -5.39
N PHE A 199 -5.85 17.20 -6.69
CA PHE A 199 -5.51 18.51 -7.23
C PHE A 199 -6.41 19.60 -6.64
N LEU A 200 -7.73 19.38 -6.59
CA LEU A 200 -8.68 20.33 -6.00
C LEU A 200 -8.46 20.53 -4.49
N TYR A 201 -8.04 19.49 -3.77
CA TYR A 201 -7.71 19.58 -2.36
C TYR A 201 -6.48 20.45 -2.11
N TYR A 202 -5.38 20.22 -2.83
CA TYR A 202 -4.13 20.98 -2.64
C TYR A 202 -4.15 22.38 -3.25
N SER A 203 -4.78 22.57 -4.42
CA SER A 203 -4.84 23.87 -5.11
C SER A 203 -5.64 24.92 -4.33
N ARG A 204 -6.76 24.52 -3.70
CA ARG A 204 -7.53 25.43 -2.82
C ARG A 204 -6.77 25.82 -1.55
N GLY A 205 -5.78 25.03 -1.13
CA GLY A 205 -4.88 25.38 -0.04
C GLY A 205 -3.83 26.45 -0.38
N LEU A 206 -3.61 26.75 -1.67
CA LEU A 206 -2.63 27.73 -2.18
C LEU A 206 -3.26 29.07 -2.60
N GLY A 207 -4.59 29.17 -2.61
CA GLY A 207 -5.29 30.41 -2.94
C GLY A 207 -4.89 31.53 -1.97
N LYS A 208 -4.37 32.64 -2.51
CA LYS A 208 -3.86 33.86 -1.85
C LYS A 208 -4.77 34.54 -0.81
N SER A 209 -5.90 33.96 -0.43
CA SER A 209 -6.77 34.52 0.59
C SER A 209 -6.22 34.19 1.98
N ARG A 210 -5.85 35.24 2.72
CA ARG A 210 -5.48 35.25 4.16
C ARG A 210 -6.58 34.69 5.09
N THR A 211 -7.70 34.24 4.55
CA THR A 211 -8.75 33.54 5.29
C THR A 211 -8.44 32.05 5.26
N LEU A 212 -8.06 31.48 6.41
CA LEU A 212 -8.07 30.04 6.64
C LEU A 212 -9.32 29.44 5.95
N PRO A 213 -9.19 28.40 5.10
CA PRO A 213 -10.38 27.73 4.56
C PRO A 213 -11.24 27.29 5.76
N PRO A 214 -12.57 27.48 5.71
CA PRO A 214 -13.42 27.15 6.85
C PRO A 214 -13.19 25.67 7.18
N VAL A 215 -13.05 25.35 8.48
CA VAL A 215 -12.85 23.99 9.00
C VAL A 215 -13.84 22.97 8.39
N MET A 216 -14.99 23.46 7.94
CA MET A 216 -15.99 22.76 7.14
C MET A 216 -15.43 22.08 5.88
N TRP A 217 -14.51 22.68 5.13
CA TRP A 217 -13.97 22.09 3.89
C TRP A 217 -13.15 20.83 4.16
N HIS A 218 -12.30 20.84 5.19
CA HIS A 218 -11.56 19.65 5.62
C HIS A 218 -12.51 18.55 6.12
N ARG A 219 -13.62 18.91 6.77
CA ARG A 219 -14.65 17.96 7.20
C ARG A 219 -15.40 17.34 6.02
N VAL A 220 -15.80 18.13 5.02
CA VAL A 220 -16.46 17.64 3.80
C VAL A 220 -15.54 16.70 3.04
N PHE A 221 -14.27 17.09 2.85
CA PHE A 221 -13.29 16.23 2.18
C PHE A 221 -13.08 14.92 2.93
N ALA A 222 -12.91 14.95 4.25
CA ALA A 222 -12.78 13.75 5.07
C ALA A 222 -14.04 12.87 5.00
N GLY A 223 -15.22 13.46 4.96
CA GLY A 223 -16.50 12.76 4.78
C GLY A 223 -16.59 12.06 3.42
N CYS A 224 -16.29 12.77 2.33
CA CYS A 224 -16.28 12.19 0.98
C CYS A 224 -15.22 11.09 0.85
N ALA A 225 -14.00 11.31 1.36
CA ALA A 225 -12.95 10.31 1.36
C ALA A 225 -13.35 9.06 2.18
N GLY A 226 -13.99 9.26 3.34
CA GLY A 226 -14.53 8.17 4.15
C GLY A 226 -15.62 7.38 3.42
N LEU A 227 -16.52 8.05 2.72
CA LEU A 227 -17.56 7.38 1.92
C LEU A 227 -16.96 6.55 0.79
N VAL A 228 -16.05 7.13 0.00
CA VAL A 228 -15.33 6.42 -1.08
C VAL A 228 -14.59 5.21 -0.52
N MET A 229 -14.05 5.32 0.69
CA MET A 229 -13.39 4.20 1.36
C MET A 229 -14.34 3.05 1.65
N VAL A 230 -15.46 3.34 2.31
CA VAL A 230 -16.46 2.34 2.67
C VAL A 230 -16.98 1.63 1.43
N LEU A 231 -17.22 2.39 0.34
CA LEU A 231 -17.60 1.82 -0.95
C LEU A 231 -16.50 0.93 -1.54
N THR A 232 -15.25 1.39 -1.56
CA THR A 232 -14.13 0.62 -2.13
C THR A 232 -13.88 -0.67 -1.34
N LEU A 233 -13.94 -0.61 -0.01
CA LEU A 233 -13.84 -1.78 0.86
C LEU A 233 -15.02 -2.73 0.63
N GLY A 234 -16.25 -2.19 0.55
CA GLY A 234 -17.45 -2.97 0.29
C GLY A 234 -17.39 -3.73 -1.02
N PHE A 235 -17.05 -3.05 -2.12
CA PHE A 235 -16.88 -3.69 -3.43
C PHE A 235 -15.69 -4.66 -3.47
N GLY A 236 -14.58 -4.33 -2.82
CA GLY A 236 -13.42 -5.20 -2.73
C GLY A 236 -13.75 -6.52 -2.03
N PHE A 237 -14.36 -6.47 -0.84
CA PHE A 237 -14.79 -7.66 -0.11
C PHE A 237 -15.89 -8.44 -0.83
N TRP A 238 -16.79 -7.76 -1.53
CA TRP A 238 -17.80 -8.42 -2.35
C TRP A 238 -17.18 -9.21 -3.51
N SER A 239 -16.14 -8.68 -4.15
CA SER A 239 -15.47 -9.34 -5.27
C SER A 239 -14.52 -10.47 -4.86
N THR A 240 -13.76 -10.33 -3.77
CA THR A 240 -12.80 -11.36 -3.33
C THR A 240 -13.39 -12.37 -2.34
N GLY A 241 -14.57 -12.09 -1.81
CA GLY A 241 -15.10 -12.76 -0.63
C GLY A 241 -14.39 -12.32 0.66
N SER A 242 -14.89 -12.83 1.79
CA SER A 242 -14.34 -12.51 3.11
C SER A 242 -13.04 -13.28 3.39
N PRO A 243 -12.21 -12.83 4.37
CA PRO A 243 -11.00 -13.56 4.78
C PRO A 243 -11.26 -15.03 5.16
N SER A 244 -12.45 -15.32 5.70
CA SER A 244 -12.86 -16.70 6.02
C SER A 244 -13.02 -17.56 4.77
N ASN A 245 -13.53 -16.99 3.68
CA ASN A 245 -13.67 -17.69 2.40
C ASN A 245 -12.30 -17.92 1.74
N ALA A 246 -11.39 -16.94 1.83
CA ALA A 246 -10.02 -17.09 1.33
C ALA A 246 -9.27 -18.24 2.03
N ARG A 247 -9.49 -18.42 3.34
CA ARG A 247 -8.95 -19.58 4.06
C ARG A 247 -9.49 -20.90 3.51
N VAL A 248 -10.80 -20.98 3.30
CA VAL A 248 -11.45 -22.18 2.75
C VAL A 248 -10.89 -22.53 1.37
N LEU A 249 -10.76 -21.54 0.48
CA LEU A 249 -10.19 -21.75 -0.85
C LEU A 249 -8.72 -22.20 -0.81
N ASN A 250 -7.93 -21.68 0.13
CA ASN A 250 -6.54 -22.11 0.31
C ASN A 250 -6.43 -23.54 0.84
N GLU A 251 -7.33 -23.94 1.75
CA GLU A 251 -7.44 -25.32 2.24
C GLU A 251 -7.79 -26.27 1.08
N ASP A 252 -8.79 -25.93 0.27
CA ASP A 252 -9.19 -26.71 -0.90
C ASP A 252 -8.08 -26.78 -1.96
N SER A 253 -7.36 -25.68 -2.20
CA SER A 253 -6.23 -25.64 -3.12
C SER A 253 -5.02 -26.44 -2.62
N ARG A 254 -4.88 -26.61 -1.30
CA ARG A 254 -3.89 -27.53 -0.72
C ARG A 254 -4.31 -28.98 -0.95
N ARG A 255 -5.60 -29.31 -0.80
CA ARG A 255 -6.13 -30.64 -1.10
C ARG A 255 -5.90 -31.04 -2.55
N VAL A 256 -6.18 -30.13 -3.49
CA VAL A 256 -5.89 -30.36 -4.92
C VAL A 256 -4.39 -30.65 -5.15
N ARG A 257 -3.50 -29.89 -4.51
CA ARG A 257 -2.05 -30.14 -4.58
C ARG A 257 -1.65 -31.50 -4.02
N ASP A 258 -2.18 -31.88 -2.86
CA ASP A 258 -1.88 -33.17 -2.26
C ASP A 258 -2.37 -34.34 -3.15
N LEU A 259 -3.53 -34.19 -3.79
CA LEU A 259 -4.04 -35.15 -4.77
C LEU A 259 -3.13 -35.22 -6.01
N TYR A 260 -2.68 -34.07 -6.53
CA TYR A 260 -1.72 -34.02 -7.63
C TYR A 260 -0.40 -34.72 -7.25
N ASP A 261 0.18 -34.39 -6.10
CA ASP A 261 1.43 -34.98 -5.61
C ASP A 261 1.30 -36.51 -5.42
N LEU A 262 0.14 -36.98 -4.98
CA LEU A 262 -0.16 -38.42 -4.91
C LEU A 262 -0.11 -39.07 -6.30
N THR A 263 -0.67 -38.42 -7.32
CA THR A 263 -0.71 -38.94 -8.69
C THR A 263 0.69 -38.97 -9.33
N VAL A 264 1.49 -37.95 -9.06
CA VAL A 264 2.90 -37.89 -9.48
C VAL A 264 3.72 -38.99 -8.80
N GLN A 265 3.48 -39.29 -7.52
CA GLN A 265 4.15 -40.39 -6.83
C GLN A 265 3.79 -41.76 -7.41
N ILE A 266 2.52 -41.99 -7.75
CA ILE A 266 2.08 -43.22 -8.44
C ILE A 266 2.76 -43.32 -9.81
N GLU A 267 2.80 -42.24 -10.56
CA GLU A 267 3.45 -42.17 -11.87
C GLU A 267 4.97 -42.44 -11.77
N ASN A 268 5.66 -41.84 -10.82
CA ASN A 268 7.09 -42.08 -10.60
C ASN A 268 7.39 -43.55 -10.30
N LYS A 269 6.52 -44.22 -9.52
CA LYS A 269 6.64 -45.67 -9.23
C LYS A 269 6.34 -46.54 -10.46
N ARG A 270 5.46 -46.10 -11.36
CA ARG A 270 5.26 -46.75 -12.67
C ARG A 270 6.50 -46.64 -13.52
N TYR A 271 7.07 -45.44 -13.66
CA TYR A 271 8.28 -45.21 -14.48
C TYR A 271 9.52 -45.95 -13.97
N SER A 272 9.66 -46.10 -12.65
CA SER A 272 10.76 -46.88 -12.07
C SER A 272 10.57 -48.40 -12.16
N GLY A 273 9.47 -48.88 -12.77
CA GLY A 273 9.15 -50.30 -12.91
C GLY A 273 8.56 -50.95 -11.65
N GLY A 274 8.29 -50.17 -10.60
CA GLY A 274 7.68 -50.65 -9.36
C GLY A 274 6.19 -50.93 -9.44
N LEU A 275 5.51 -50.46 -10.50
CA LEU A 275 4.08 -50.70 -10.73
C LEU A 275 3.81 -51.04 -12.21
N GLN A 276 3.16 -52.18 -12.44
CA GLN A 276 2.71 -52.63 -13.77
C GLN A 276 1.23 -52.28 -14.06
N GLY A 277 0.52 -51.76 -13.06
CA GLY A 277 -0.87 -51.31 -13.13
C GLY A 277 -1.23 -50.48 -11.90
N PRO A 278 -2.44 -49.89 -11.86
CA PRO A 278 -2.88 -49.12 -10.70
C PRO A 278 -2.91 -50.02 -9.45
N PRO A 279 -2.35 -49.56 -8.31
CA PRO A 279 -2.31 -50.36 -7.10
C PRO A 279 -3.72 -50.68 -6.57
N ALA A 280 -3.87 -51.77 -5.82
CA ALA A 280 -5.16 -52.09 -5.19
C ALA A 280 -5.48 -51.11 -4.05
N SER A 281 -4.48 -50.73 -3.27
CA SER A 281 -4.56 -49.68 -2.26
C SER A 281 -3.28 -48.83 -2.19
N LEU A 282 -3.37 -47.63 -1.62
CA LEU A 282 -2.20 -46.78 -1.37
C LEU A 282 -1.23 -47.39 -0.34
N ALA A 283 -1.75 -48.18 0.60
CA ALA A 283 -0.94 -48.86 1.61
C ALA A 283 0.01 -49.90 0.99
N ASP A 284 -0.45 -50.62 -0.04
CA ASP A 284 0.36 -51.63 -0.74
C ASP A 284 1.61 -51.04 -1.40
N VAL A 285 1.58 -49.74 -1.68
CA VAL A 285 2.69 -49.00 -2.28
C VAL A 285 3.38 -48.07 -1.30
N ALA A 286 3.17 -48.23 0.02
CA ALA A 286 3.73 -47.37 1.05
C ALA A 286 3.51 -45.86 0.79
N LEU A 287 2.37 -45.51 0.17
CA LEU A 287 1.95 -44.13 -0.01
C LEU A 287 0.91 -43.79 1.04
N THR A 288 1.14 -42.70 1.75
CA THR A 288 0.18 -42.15 2.70
C THR A 288 -0.06 -40.70 2.35
N ALA A 289 -1.30 -40.40 1.95
CA ALA A 289 -1.75 -39.04 1.74
C ALA A 289 -2.95 -38.79 2.65
N ARG A 290 -2.86 -37.80 3.52
CA ARG A 290 -3.91 -37.41 4.47
C ARG A 290 -4.19 -35.93 4.30
N ASP A 291 -5.45 -35.55 4.41
CA ASP A 291 -5.84 -34.15 4.44
C ASP A 291 -5.34 -33.55 5.77
N PRO A 292 -4.45 -32.53 5.73
CA PRO A 292 -3.90 -31.92 6.94
C PRO A 292 -4.95 -31.17 7.77
N PHE A 293 -6.12 -30.86 7.20
CA PHE A 293 -7.19 -30.11 7.88
C PHE A 293 -8.25 -31.00 8.53
N SER A 294 -8.63 -32.11 7.88
CA SER A 294 -9.60 -33.07 8.45
C SER A 294 -8.94 -34.26 9.16
N GLY A 295 -7.66 -34.52 8.93
CA GLY A 295 -6.91 -35.67 9.45
C GLY A 295 -7.27 -37.00 8.78
N GLN A 296 -8.25 -37.01 7.87
CA GLN A 296 -8.70 -38.19 7.16
C GLN A 296 -7.75 -38.53 6.00
N PRO A 297 -7.50 -39.82 5.72
CA PRO A 297 -6.78 -40.22 4.51
C PRO A 297 -7.55 -39.82 3.26
N TYR A 298 -6.85 -39.39 2.22
CA TYR A 298 -7.48 -39.18 0.92
C TYR A 298 -8.03 -40.51 0.39
N GLU A 299 -9.21 -40.45 -0.23
CA GLU A 299 -9.83 -41.64 -0.78
C GLU A 299 -9.15 -42.03 -2.10
N TYR A 300 -8.78 -43.30 -2.21
CA TYR A 300 -8.27 -43.90 -3.43
C TYR A 300 -9.10 -45.11 -3.80
N ARG A 301 -9.46 -45.21 -5.08
CA ARG A 301 -10.18 -46.37 -5.61
C ARG A 301 -9.61 -46.76 -6.96
N ARG A 302 -9.14 -48.00 -7.07
CA ARG A 302 -8.86 -48.60 -8.38
C ARG A 302 -10.18 -48.81 -9.12
N LEU A 303 -10.22 -48.39 -10.38
CA LEU A 303 -11.35 -48.62 -11.29
C LEU A 303 -11.01 -49.78 -12.23
N ASP A 304 -12.01 -50.20 -13.02
CA ASP A 304 -11.81 -51.23 -14.05
C ASP A 304 -10.77 -50.79 -15.09
N GLY A 305 -9.94 -51.76 -15.48
CA GLY A 305 -8.85 -51.58 -16.43
C GLY A 305 -7.67 -50.82 -15.82
N ASP A 306 -7.20 -49.82 -16.55
CA ASP A 306 -5.99 -49.07 -16.24
C ASP A 306 -6.30 -47.66 -15.70
N ARG A 307 -7.30 -47.58 -14.81
CA ARG A 307 -7.80 -46.33 -14.25
C ARG A 307 -7.87 -46.39 -12.74
N TYR A 308 -7.75 -45.23 -12.12
CA TYR A 308 -7.97 -45.05 -10.70
C TYR A 308 -8.60 -43.69 -10.41
N GLN A 309 -9.22 -43.58 -9.25
CA GLN A 309 -9.82 -42.37 -8.73
C GLN A 309 -9.10 -41.93 -7.46
N VAL A 310 -8.90 -40.62 -7.37
CA VAL A 310 -8.52 -39.94 -6.13
C VAL A 310 -9.62 -38.95 -5.76
N CYS A 311 -10.06 -38.96 -4.51
CA CYS A 311 -11.15 -38.10 -4.05
C CYS A 311 -10.78 -37.33 -2.79
N ALA A 312 -11.38 -36.15 -2.68
CA ALA A 312 -11.34 -35.33 -1.47
C ALA A 312 -12.70 -34.67 -1.25
N GLU A 313 -12.91 -34.16 -0.04
CA GLU A 313 -14.07 -33.34 0.32
C GLU A 313 -13.67 -31.87 0.31
N PHE A 314 -14.28 -31.11 -0.60
CA PHE A 314 -14.02 -29.69 -0.77
C PHE A 314 -15.08 -28.87 -0.06
N LYS A 315 -14.67 -27.77 0.58
CA LYS A 315 -15.59 -26.91 1.33
C LYS A 315 -16.25 -25.86 0.44
N ALA A 316 -15.56 -25.42 -0.61
CA ALA A 316 -16.04 -24.46 -1.59
C ALA A 316 -15.94 -25.01 -3.01
N ALA A 317 -16.69 -24.41 -3.94
CA ALA A 317 -16.46 -24.64 -5.36
C ALA A 317 -15.15 -23.95 -5.78
N SER A 318 -14.41 -24.59 -6.69
CA SER A 318 -13.25 -23.97 -7.30
C SER A 318 -13.63 -22.67 -8.00
N PRO A 319 -12.78 -21.62 -7.97
CA PRO A 319 -12.96 -20.43 -8.79
C PRO A 319 -13.10 -20.79 -10.27
N THR A 320 -13.63 -19.86 -11.07
CA THR A 320 -13.91 -20.11 -12.49
C THR A 320 -12.58 -20.33 -13.21
N ALA A 321 -12.29 -21.59 -13.55
CA ALA A 321 -11.05 -21.97 -14.18
C ALA A 321 -11.13 -21.82 -15.70
N SER A 322 -10.18 -21.09 -16.30
CA SER A 322 -9.94 -21.13 -17.74
C SER A 322 -8.64 -21.86 -18.06
N GLY A 323 -8.64 -22.61 -19.17
CA GLY A 323 -7.50 -23.38 -19.64
C GLY A 323 -7.46 -24.87 -19.21
N PRO A 324 -6.82 -25.75 -20.01
CA PRO A 324 -6.82 -27.20 -19.80
C PRO A 324 -6.30 -27.67 -18.42
N PRO A 325 -5.24 -27.06 -17.82
CA PRO A 325 -4.73 -27.46 -16.50
C PRO A 325 -5.71 -27.26 -15.35
N ALA A 326 -6.41 -26.13 -15.35
CA ALA A 326 -7.28 -25.72 -14.25
C ALA A 326 -8.65 -26.39 -14.34
N LEU A 327 -9.13 -26.68 -15.56
CA LEU A 327 -10.39 -27.39 -15.81
C LEU A 327 -10.38 -28.84 -15.29
N PHE A 328 -9.25 -29.55 -15.35
CA PHE A 328 -9.18 -30.92 -14.82
C PHE A 328 -9.45 -30.96 -13.31
N TRP A 329 -8.88 -30.00 -12.58
CA TRP A 329 -8.98 -29.91 -11.13
C TRP A 329 -10.20 -29.10 -10.65
N ALA A 330 -11.10 -28.69 -11.55
CA ALA A 330 -12.31 -27.96 -11.18
C ALA A 330 -13.27 -28.86 -10.39
N HIS A 331 -13.82 -28.33 -9.29
CA HIS A 331 -14.67 -29.08 -8.37
C HIS A 331 -15.80 -28.22 -7.79
N PRO A 332 -16.99 -28.79 -7.53
CA PRO A 332 -18.00 -28.14 -6.71
C PRO A 332 -17.61 -28.21 -5.22
N ALA A 333 -18.39 -27.55 -4.37
CA ALA A 333 -18.36 -27.85 -2.93
C ALA A 333 -18.89 -29.28 -2.70
N GLY A 334 -18.31 -29.97 -1.71
CA GLY A 334 -18.60 -31.36 -1.37
C GLY A 334 -17.57 -32.36 -1.89
N ARG A 335 -17.93 -33.64 -1.84
CA ARG A 335 -17.06 -34.75 -2.26
C ARG A 335 -16.91 -34.76 -3.79
N LYS A 336 -15.66 -34.70 -4.27
CA LYS A 336 -15.32 -34.80 -5.69
C LYS A 336 -14.17 -35.79 -5.91
N CYS A 337 -14.34 -36.63 -6.93
CA CYS A 337 -13.33 -37.59 -7.40
C CYS A 337 -12.79 -37.17 -8.77
N PHE A 338 -11.51 -37.45 -9.00
CA PHE A 338 -10.82 -37.23 -10.26
C PHE A 338 -10.39 -38.58 -10.86
N ASP A 339 -10.80 -38.83 -12.09
CA ASP A 339 -10.53 -40.06 -12.83
C ASP A 339 -9.20 -39.92 -13.59
N ILE A 340 -8.26 -40.84 -13.33
CA ILE A 340 -6.92 -40.78 -13.90
C ILE A 340 -6.60 -42.11 -14.57
N GLY A 341 -6.06 -42.04 -15.80
CA GLY A 341 -5.53 -43.19 -16.51
C GLY A 341 -4.10 -43.46 -16.10
N PHE A 342 -3.78 -44.68 -15.68
CA PHE A 342 -2.47 -45.07 -15.19
C PHE A 342 -1.40 -45.11 -16.31
N ALA A 343 -1.77 -45.50 -17.53
CA ALA A 343 -0.89 -45.45 -18.71
C ALA A 343 -0.76 -44.06 -19.35
N ARG A 344 -1.55 -43.08 -18.91
CA ARG A 344 -1.42 -41.69 -19.35
C ARG A 344 -0.42 -40.96 -18.45
N SER A 345 0.16 -39.88 -18.96
CA SER A 345 0.92 -38.95 -18.13
C SER A 345 0.06 -38.42 -16.99
N ALA A 346 0.66 -38.06 -15.85
CA ALA A 346 -0.06 -37.41 -14.77
C ALA A 346 -0.90 -36.23 -15.28
N PRO A 347 -2.04 -35.94 -14.61
CA PRO A 347 -2.81 -34.75 -14.90
C PRO A 347 -1.91 -33.50 -14.85
N PRO A 348 -2.24 -32.45 -15.61
CA PRO A 348 -1.48 -31.21 -15.58
C PRO A 348 -1.42 -30.64 -14.15
N PRO A 349 -0.32 -29.97 -13.77
CA PRO A 349 -0.18 -29.41 -12.43
C PRO A 349 -1.31 -28.40 -12.15
N PRO A 350 -1.85 -28.37 -10.91
CA PRO A 350 -2.85 -27.40 -10.54
C PRO A 350 -2.21 -26.00 -10.49
N ASN A 351 -2.53 -25.16 -11.47
CA ASN A 351 -1.98 -23.80 -11.61
C ASN A 351 -2.52 -22.76 -10.60
N TYR A 352 -3.16 -23.19 -9.50
CA TYR A 352 -3.97 -22.26 -8.70
C TYR A 352 -3.16 -21.21 -7.93
N PHE A 353 -1.88 -21.46 -7.60
CA PHE A 353 -1.07 -20.49 -6.84
C PHE A 353 0.43 -20.67 -7.13
N ARG A 354 0.97 -19.90 -8.05
CA ARG A 354 2.40 -19.57 -8.07
C ARG A 354 2.58 -18.08 -7.81
#